data_AF-C5RCT8-F1
#
_entry.id   AF-C5RCT8-F1
#
_cell.length_a   1.000
_cell.length_b   1.000
_cell.length_c   1.000
_cell.angle_alpha   90.00
_cell.angle_beta   90.00
_cell.angle_gamma   90.00
#
_symmetry.space_group_name_H-M   'P 1'
#
loop_
_entity.id
_entity.type
_entity.pdbx_description
1 polymer ?
#
loop_
_entity_poly.entity_id
_entity_poly.type
_entity_poly.pdbx_seq_one_letter_code
_entity_poly.pdbx_strand_id
1 'polypeptide(L)'
;MLNYQVAPTESTGIWTELLGTLIKQGVKDVLLFVADGLVGLDEGLNRHFPKAKRQRCLVHVGRNLVNKVRVKDRKAVISDFKQVHRAANREAAELKLNEFANNWHQTYPKLIKDLLKMPNLLTFMDFPPAIRQSLYSTNLIENFNKHLKRTTHHKEQFQTEDSLDRFLVSQFNVYKEKSLKRIHRGFKIGVDEEVALLNKFDLITLPSIAAENILRKQGLIVPTIIQQGPFDFLTQAPEVSSIFSSIVNFAGNISFSKVGFLRDINTPNILVFGSNLDFTLPNNVSYMGKFDNDDLIPKLNSGYGLL
;
A
#
# COMPACT_ATOMS: atom_id res chain seq x y z
N MET A 1 -0.84 -8.29 1.21
CA MET A 1 -1.44 -9.41 1.95
C MET A 1 -0.33 -10.14 2.66
N LEU A 2 -0.47 -10.41 3.96
CA LEU A 2 0.56 -11.08 4.75
C LEU A 2 0.37 -12.60 4.75
N ASN A 3 -0.87 -13.04 4.97
CA ASN A 3 -1.23 -14.46 4.89
C ASN A 3 -2.71 -14.62 4.50
N TYR A 4 -3.09 -15.84 4.14
CA TYR A 4 -4.47 -16.27 3.90
C TYR A 4 -4.61 -17.76 4.27
N GLN A 5 -5.84 -18.19 4.53
CA GLN A 5 -6.15 -19.59 4.76
C GLN A 5 -7.53 -19.89 4.19
N VAL A 6 -7.65 -20.96 3.42
CA VAL A 6 -8.94 -21.47 2.97
C VAL A 6 -9.51 -22.33 4.09
N ALA A 7 -10.75 -22.08 4.47
CA ALA A 7 -11.41 -22.82 5.53
C ALA A 7 -12.90 -22.99 5.24
N PRO A 8 -13.48 -24.15 5.60
CA PRO A 8 -14.90 -24.42 5.36
C PRO A 8 -15.83 -23.71 6.35
N THR A 9 -15.34 -23.38 7.55
CA THR A 9 -16.11 -22.72 8.61
C THR A 9 -15.27 -21.69 9.34
N GLU A 10 -15.91 -20.71 9.98
CA GLU A 10 -15.22 -19.79 10.90
C GLU A 10 -15.12 -20.44 12.28
N SER A 11 -13.91 -20.76 12.74
CA SER A 11 -13.67 -21.32 14.08
C SER A 11 -12.46 -20.69 14.76
N THR A 12 -12.44 -20.69 16.10
CA THR A 12 -11.28 -20.25 16.89
C THR A 12 -10.01 -21.01 16.49
N GLY A 13 -10.12 -22.30 16.16
CA GLY A 13 -8.98 -23.13 15.76
C GLY A 13 -8.29 -22.60 14.49
N ILE A 14 -9.07 -22.24 13.48
CA ILE A 14 -8.55 -21.69 12.22
C ILE A 14 -7.89 -20.33 12.44
N TRP A 15 -8.50 -19.45 13.24
CA TRP A 15 -7.88 -18.16 13.57
C TRP A 15 -6.58 -18.33 14.35
N THR A 16 -6.53 -19.29 15.27
CA THR A 16 -5.33 -19.62 16.06
C THR A 16 -4.20 -20.09 15.15
N GLU A 17 -4.51 -20.95 14.17
CA GLU A 17 -3.54 -21.40 13.18
C GLU A 17 -3.03 -20.24 12.32
N LEU A 18 -3.93 -19.46 11.73
CA LEU A 18 -3.59 -18.30 10.89
C LEU A 18 -2.75 -17.28 11.68
N LEU A 19 -3.12 -16.94 12.91
CA LEU A 19 -2.34 -16.00 13.75
C LEU A 19 -1.00 -16.61 14.16
N GLY A 20 -0.95 -17.91 14.43
CA GLY A 20 0.28 -18.63 14.74
C GLY A 20 1.26 -18.63 13.56
N THR A 21 0.78 -18.77 12.32
CA THR A 21 1.64 -18.66 11.13
C THR A 21 2.22 -17.26 10.95
N LEU A 22 1.46 -16.19 11.25
CA LEU A 22 1.97 -14.81 11.23
C LEU A 22 3.12 -14.61 12.23
N ILE A 23 3.00 -15.19 13.43
CA ILE A 23 4.07 -15.15 14.44
C ILE A 23 5.30 -15.90 13.94
N LYS A 24 5.12 -17.10 13.37
CA LYS A 24 6.22 -17.89 12.78
C LYS A 24 6.92 -17.15 11.64
N GLN A 25 6.18 -16.35 10.88
CA GLN A 25 6.71 -15.48 9.81
C GLN A 25 7.43 -14.22 10.35
N GLY A 26 7.47 -14.02 11.66
CA GLY A 26 8.23 -12.94 12.31
C GLY A 26 7.41 -11.73 12.73
N VAL A 27 6.08 -11.77 12.64
CA VAL A 27 5.22 -10.70 13.18
C VAL A 27 5.27 -10.77 14.71
N LYS A 28 5.80 -9.72 15.34
CA LYS A 28 5.95 -9.63 16.80
C LYS A 28 4.87 -8.76 17.42
N ASP A 29 4.89 -7.48 17.09
CA ASP A 29 4.00 -6.49 17.70
C ASP A 29 2.99 -5.94 16.69
N VAL A 30 1.71 -6.06 17.04
CA VAL A 30 0.60 -5.48 16.26
C VAL A 30 -0.14 -4.48 17.16
N LEU A 31 -0.27 -3.24 16.69
CA LEU A 31 -0.94 -2.19 17.47
C LEU A 31 -2.46 -2.29 17.39
N LEU A 32 -3.00 -2.68 16.24
CA LEU A 32 -4.44 -2.64 15.97
C LEU A 32 -4.87 -3.73 14.98
N PHE A 33 -5.92 -4.46 15.34
CA PHE A 33 -6.69 -5.31 14.43
C PHE A 33 -8.05 -4.66 14.13
N VAL A 34 -8.40 -4.53 12.83
CA VAL A 34 -9.70 -4.05 12.37
C VAL A 34 -10.46 -5.18 11.69
N ALA A 35 -11.60 -5.61 12.23
CA ALA A 35 -12.35 -6.76 11.72
C ALA A 35 -13.88 -6.56 11.81
N ASP A 36 -14.65 -7.28 10.98
CA ASP A 36 -16.12 -7.16 10.89
C ASP A 36 -16.84 -7.61 12.16
N GLY A 37 -16.42 -8.70 12.79
CA GLY A 37 -17.25 -9.33 13.82
C GLY A 37 -17.11 -10.84 13.87
N LEU A 38 -15.96 -11.37 13.46
CA LEU A 38 -15.82 -12.78 13.11
C LEU A 38 -15.83 -13.66 14.36
N VAL A 39 -16.53 -14.78 14.27
CA VAL A 39 -16.67 -15.71 15.40
C VAL A 39 -15.32 -16.35 15.69
N GLY A 40 -14.94 -16.41 16.97
CA GLY A 40 -13.67 -17.00 17.42
C GLY A 40 -12.41 -16.14 17.18
N LEU A 41 -12.49 -15.06 16.40
CA LEU A 41 -11.34 -14.19 16.14
C LEU A 41 -10.87 -13.47 17.42
N ASP A 42 -11.80 -12.95 18.22
CA ASP A 42 -11.46 -12.22 19.45
C ASP A 42 -10.70 -13.11 20.46
N GLU A 43 -11.05 -14.39 20.54
CA GLU A 43 -10.36 -15.40 21.36
C GLU A 43 -8.95 -15.70 20.82
N GLY A 44 -8.83 -15.94 19.51
CA GLY A 44 -7.52 -16.14 18.87
C GLY A 44 -6.59 -14.93 19.05
N LEU A 45 -7.12 -13.71 18.91
CA LEU A 45 -6.36 -12.48 19.13
C LEU A 45 -5.94 -12.31 20.60
N ASN A 46 -6.78 -12.65 21.57
CA ASN A 46 -6.40 -12.63 22.99
C ASN A 46 -5.22 -13.56 23.28
N ARG A 47 -5.17 -14.73 22.62
CA ARG A 47 -4.12 -15.72 22.83
C ARG A 47 -2.79 -15.34 22.17
N HIS A 48 -2.83 -14.83 20.94
CA HIS A 48 -1.63 -14.58 20.13
C HIS A 48 -1.11 -13.15 20.20
N PHE A 49 -2.01 -12.16 20.32
CA PHE A 49 -1.68 -10.74 20.33
C PHE A 49 -2.42 -10.00 21.47
N PRO A 50 -2.17 -10.35 22.74
CA PRO A 50 -2.93 -9.81 23.88
C PRO A 50 -2.80 -8.28 24.04
N LYS A 51 -1.67 -7.71 23.62
CA LYS A 51 -1.41 -6.26 23.69
C LYS A 51 -2.06 -5.46 22.56
N ALA A 52 -2.51 -6.14 21.49
CA ALA A 52 -3.04 -5.47 20.32
C ALA A 52 -4.44 -4.94 20.60
N LYS A 53 -4.68 -3.68 20.24
CA LYS A 53 -6.02 -3.09 20.30
C LYS A 53 -6.90 -3.71 19.23
N ARG A 54 -8.21 -3.70 19.47
CA ARG A 54 -9.22 -4.21 18.52
C ARG A 54 -10.13 -3.08 18.10
N GLN A 55 -10.56 -3.11 16.85
CA GLN A 55 -11.52 -2.18 16.30
C GLN A 55 -12.54 -2.94 15.46
N ARG A 56 -13.83 -2.72 15.72
CA ARG A 56 -14.88 -3.19 14.81
C ARG A 56 -14.87 -2.37 13.54
N CYS A 57 -14.99 -3.03 12.40
CA CYS A 57 -14.94 -2.36 11.12
C CYS A 57 -16.17 -1.44 10.93
N LEU A 58 -15.98 -0.13 10.96
CA LEU A 58 -17.09 0.83 10.88
C LEU A 58 -17.84 0.80 9.55
N VAL A 59 -17.20 0.36 8.47
CA VAL A 59 -17.88 0.16 7.19
C VAL A 59 -18.87 -1.00 7.27
N HIS A 60 -18.49 -2.12 7.89
CA HIS A 60 -19.39 -3.25 8.05
C HIS A 60 -20.50 -2.95 9.06
N VAL A 61 -20.18 -2.26 10.17
CA VAL A 61 -21.19 -1.74 11.10
C VAL A 61 -22.20 -0.86 10.35
N GLY A 62 -21.73 0.09 9.54
CA GLY A 62 -22.58 0.95 8.72
C GLY A 62 -23.47 0.17 7.76
N ARG A 63 -22.94 -0.87 7.09
CA ARG A 63 -23.74 -1.74 6.21
C ARG A 63 -24.80 -2.53 6.97
N ASN A 64 -24.45 -3.07 8.14
CA ASN A 64 -25.39 -3.81 8.99
C ASN A 64 -26.54 -2.89 9.43
N LEU A 65 -26.25 -1.65 9.82
CA LEU A 65 -27.26 -0.63 10.12
C LEU A 65 -28.20 -0.43 8.92
N VAL A 66 -27.64 -0.20 7.73
CA VAL A 66 -28.40 0.07 6.49
C VAL A 66 -29.31 -1.08 6.09
N ASN A 67 -28.86 -2.32 6.27
CA ASN A 67 -29.61 -3.52 5.91
C ASN A 67 -30.81 -3.74 6.84
N LYS A 68 -30.76 -3.23 8.08
CA LYS A 68 -31.81 -3.40 9.10
C LYS A 68 -32.78 -2.22 9.21
N VAL A 69 -32.59 -1.15 8.43
CA VAL A 69 -33.47 0.03 8.41
C VAL A 69 -34.25 0.15 7.09
N ARG A 70 -35.38 0.85 7.14
CA ARG A 70 -36.24 1.11 5.98
C ARG A 70 -35.48 1.91 4.93
N VAL A 71 -35.76 1.66 3.64
CA VAL A 71 -35.05 2.29 2.51
C VAL A 71 -35.05 3.83 2.60
N LYS A 72 -36.18 4.42 3.00
CA LYS A 72 -36.33 5.87 3.18
C LYS A 72 -35.40 6.46 4.25
N ASP A 73 -35.09 5.70 5.30
CA ASP A 73 -34.32 6.17 6.46
C ASP A 73 -32.82 5.90 6.29
N ARG A 74 -32.42 5.01 5.37
CA ARG A 74 -31.01 4.60 5.13
C ARG A 74 -30.07 5.79 4.98
N LYS A 75 -30.46 6.80 4.20
CA LYS A 75 -29.60 7.98 3.95
C LYS A 75 -29.35 8.79 5.22
N ALA A 76 -30.40 9.00 6.02
CA ALA A 76 -30.32 9.73 7.28
C ALA A 76 -29.51 8.95 8.33
N VAL A 77 -29.81 7.67 8.54
CA VAL A 77 -29.10 6.79 9.48
C VAL A 77 -27.59 6.76 9.20
N ILE A 78 -27.17 6.56 7.93
CA ILE A 78 -25.74 6.57 7.58
C ILE A 78 -25.12 7.94 7.82
N SER A 79 -25.84 9.01 7.48
CA SER A 79 -25.33 10.38 7.64
C SER A 79 -25.05 10.69 9.10
N ASP A 80 -25.97 10.34 10.00
CA ASP A 80 -25.80 10.54 11.44
C ASP A 80 -24.70 9.64 12.00
N PHE A 81 -24.66 8.36 11.61
CA PHE A 81 -23.61 7.44 12.03
C PHE A 81 -22.21 7.89 11.55
N LYS A 82 -22.12 8.59 10.41
CA LYS A 82 -20.86 9.17 9.93
C LYS A 82 -20.33 10.29 10.82
N GLN A 83 -21.18 10.97 11.58
CA GLN A 83 -20.74 12.01 12.50
C GLN A 83 -19.91 11.43 13.66
N VAL A 84 -20.26 10.22 14.12
CA VAL A 84 -19.56 9.51 15.20
C VAL A 84 -18.06 9.39 14.90
N HIS A 85 -17.69 8.93 13.71
CA HIS A 85 -16.28 8.71 13.37
C HIS A 85 -15.57 9.92 12.75
N ARG A 86 -16.28 11.03 12.55
CA ARG A 86 -15.70 12.32 12.16
C ARG A 86 -15.43 13.24 13.35
N ALA A 87 -15.80 12.82 14.56
CA ALA A 87 -15.56 13.56 15.78
C ALA A 87 -14.05 13.80 16.02
N ALA A 88 -13.73 14.94 16.65
CA ALA A 88 -12.36 15.35 16.88
C ALA A 88 -11.65 14.50 17.96
N ASN A 89 -12.36 14.12 19.01
CA ASN A 89 -11.84 13.35 20.16
C ASN A 89 -12.86 12.29 20.63
N ARG A 90 -12.44 11.41 21.56
CA ARG A 90 -13.26 10.28 22.03
C ARG A 90 -14.57 10.75 22.66
N GLU A 91 -14.51 11.74 23.54
CA GLU A 91 -15.68 12.28 24.24
C GLU A 91 -16.74 12.81 23.25
N ALA A 92 -16.31 13.54 22.22
CA ALA A 92 -17.20 14.02 21.17
C ALA A 92 -17.79 12.85 20.34
N ALA A 93 -17.02 11.79 20.10
CA ALA A 93 -17.52 10.60 19.40
C ALA A 93 -18.57 9.85 20.22
N GLU A 94 -18.37 9.72 21.53
CA GLU A 94 -19.32 9.11 22.47
C GLU A 94 -20.60 9.93 22.57
N LEU A 95 -20.48 11.25 22.65
CA LEU A 95 -21.63 12.15 22.63
C LEU A 95 -22.43 12.00 21.33
N LYS A 96 -21.75 11.98 20.18
CA LYS A 96 -22.40 11.74 18.87
C LYS A 96 -23.04 10.36 18.75
N LEU A 97 -22.46 9.34 19.39
CA LEU A 97 -23.03 8.00 19.42
C LEU A 97 -24.31 7.97 20.28
N ASN A 98 -24.33 8.69 21.39
CA ASN A 98 -25.52 8.85 22.23
C ASN A 98 -26.63 9.64 21.54
N GLU A 99 -26.29 10.74 20.84
CA GLU A 99 -27.23 11.48 19.98
C GLU A 99 -27.83 10.57 18.90
N PHE A 100 -26.98 9.80 18.21
CA PHE A 100 -27.43 8.82 17.21
C PHE A 100 -28.37 7.79 17.82
N ALA A 101 -28.05 7.26 19.00
CA ALA A 101 -28.89 6.32 19.71
C ALA A 101 -30.26 6.95 20.04
N ASN A 102 -30.29 8.15 20.61
CA ASN A 102 -31.53 8.84 20.97
C ASN A 102 -32.44 9.09 19.76
N ASN A 103 -31.86 9.53 18.64
CA ASN A 103 -32.61 9.84 17.42
C ASN A 103 -33.31 8.60 16.82
N TRP A 104 -32.67 7.43 16.91
CA TRP A 104 -33.12 6.22 16.22
C TRP A 104 -33.65 5.12 17.16
N HIS A 105 -33.53 5.28 18.49
CA HIS A 105 -33.95 4.28 19.47
C HIS A 105 -35.45 4.02 19.42
N GLN A 106 -36.29 5.04 19.23
CA GLN A 106 -37.74 4.86 19.15
C GLN A 106 -38.15 4.07 17.90
N THR A 107 -37.51 4.33 16.76
CA THR A 107 -37.85 3.68 15.49
C THR A 107 -37.22 2.29 15.36
N TYR A 108 -35.99 2.11 15.85
CA TYR A 108 -35.19 0.90 15.69
C TYR A 108 -34.54 0.45 17.01
N PRO A 109 -35.33 0.13 18.06
CA PRO A 109 -34.80 -0.10 19.42
C PRO A 109 -33.81 -1.27 19.50
N LYS A 110 -34.10 -2.38 18.80
CA LYS A 110 -33.20 -3.55 18.77
C LYS A 110 -31.87 -3.23 18.10
N LEU A 111 -31.89 -2.47 17.00
CA LEU A 111 -30.68 -2.10 16.26
C LEU A 111 -29.74 -1.25 17.11
N ILE A 112 -30.30 -0.25 17.80
CA ILE A 112 -29.53 0.65 18.66
C ILE A 112 -29.01 -0.08 19.89
N LYS A 113 -29.82 -0.95 20.51
CA LYS A 113 -29.37 -1.81 21.62
C LYS A 113 -28.19 -2.69 21.22
N ASP A 114 -28.26 -3.31 20.04
CA ASP A 114 -27.18 -4.14 19.52
C ASP A 114 -25.91 -3.30 19.28
N LEU A 115 -26.05 -2.12 18.64
CA LEU A 115 -24.94 -1.21 18.36
C LEU A 115 -24.22 -0.74 19.63
N LEU A 116 -24.97 -0.30 20.65
CA LEU A 116 -24.41 0.20 21.91
C LEU A 116 -23.70 -0.89 22.72
N LYS A 117 -24.08 -2.16 22.54
CA LYS A 117 -23.40 -3.30 23.15
C LYS A 117 -22.14 -3.73 22.40
N MET A 118 -21.91 -3.24 21.17
CA MET A 118 -20.76 -3.65 20.39
C MET A 118 -19.47 -3.13 21.04
N PRO A 119 -18.53 -4.01 21.41
CA PRO A 119 -17.24 -3.56 21.92
C PRO A 119 -16.42 -2.94 20.79
N ASN A 120 -15.41 -2.15 21.17
CA ASN A 120 -14.33 -1.73 20.27
C ASN A 120 -14.79 -0.88 19.06
N LEU A 121 -15.85 -0.09 19.21
CA LEU A 121 -16.35 0.78 18.15
C LEU A 121 -15.50 2.05 17.96
N LEU A 122 -14.93 2.59 19.05
CA LEU A 122 -14.22 3.88 19.08
C LEU A 122 -12.71 3.73 19.35
N THR A 123 -12.15 2.54 19.21
CA THR A 123 -10.72 2.29 19.51
C THR A 123 -9.79 3.04 18.57
N PHE A 124 -10.20 3.27 17.32
CA PHE A 124 -9.45 4.07 16.35
C PHE A 124 -9.23 5.53 16.82
N MET A 125 -10.00 6.03 17.79
CA MET A 125 -9.83 7.37 18.35
C MET A 125 -8.56 7.51 19.20
N ASP A 126 -8.00 6.40 19.68
CA ASP A 126 -6.70 6.36 20.38
C ASP A 126 -5.51 6.66 19.46
N PHE A 127 -5.75 6.65 18.15
CA PHE A 127 -4.71 6.85 17.14
C PHE A 127 -4.73 8.30 16.63
N PRO A 128 -3.58 8.80 16.13
CA PRO A 128 -3.47 10.17 15.61
C PRO A 128 -4.52 10.47 14.52
N PRO A 129 -5.11 11.68 14.52
CA PRO A 129 -6.13 12.08 13.53
C PRO A 129 -5.74 11.80 12.08
N ALA A 130 -4.46 11.96 11.74
CA ALA A 130 -3.91 11.74 10.41
C ALA A 130 -4.20 10.32 9.87
N ILE A 131 -4.13 9.29 10.72
CA ILE A 131 -4.33 7.89 10.29
C ILE A 131 -5.76 7.40 10.48
N ARG A 132 -6.63 8.10 11.22
CA ARG A 132 -8.00 7.64 11.53
C ARG A 132 -8.81 7.30 10.28
N GLN A 133 -8.72 8.12 9.23
CA GLN A 133 -9.41 7.88 7.97
C GLN A 133 -9.08 6.51 7.35
N SER A 134 -7.86 6.05 7.58
CA SER A 134 -7.37 4.74 7.13
C SER A 134 -7.89 3.59 7.96
N LEU A 135 -8.16 3.84 9.25
CA LEU A 135 -8.63 2.83 10.19
C LEU A 135 -10.13 2.58 10.05
N TYR A 136 -10.93 3.64 9.80
CA TYR A 136 -12.38 3.49 9.65
C TYR A 136 -12.87 3.34 8.19
N SER A 137 -12.00 3.54 7.19
CA SER A 137 -12.34 3.27 5.78
C SER A 137 -11.82 1.90 5.35
N THR A 138 -12.67 1.07 4.77
CA THR A 138 -12.24 -0.21 4.18
C THR A 138 -12.02 -0.16 2.67
N ASN A 139 -11.96 1.02 2.05
CA ASN A 139 -11.83 1.13 0.59
C ASN A 139 -10.72 0.26 -0.01
N LEU A 140 -9.60 0.07 0.69
CA LEU A 140 -8.52 -0.83 0.27
C LEU A 140 -8.97 -2.29 0.15
N ILE A 141 -9.57 -2.81 1.22
CA ILE A 141 -9.97 -4.21 1.35
C ILE A 141 -11.22 -4.47 0.50
N GLU A 142 -12.16 -3.52 0.45
CA GLU A 142 -13.40 -3.64 -0.33
C GLU A 142 -13.14 -3.66 -1.83
N ASN A 143 -12.24 -2.82 -2.33
CA ASN A 143 -11.87 -2.85 -3.74
C ASN A 143 -11.24 -4.18 -4.10
N PHE A 144 -10.36 -4.71 -3.23
CA PHE A 144 -9.76 -6.01 -3.42
C PHE A 144 -10.81 -7.15 -3.37
N ASN A 145 -11.66 -7.17 -2.36
CA ASN A 145 -12.73 -8.16 -2.21
C ASN A 145 -13.70 -8.12 -3.39
N LYS A 146 -14.03 -6.93 -3.91
CA LYS A 146 -14.89 -6.77 -5.08
C LYS A 146 -14.22 -7.31 -6.35
N HIS A 147 -12.91 -7.05 -6.52
CA HIS A 147 -12.11 -7.62 -7.61
C HIS A 147 -12.07 -9.14 -7.52
N LEU A 148 -11.81 -9.68 -6.33
CA LEU A 148 -11.76 -11.12 -6.08
C LEU A 148 -13.11 -11.76 -6.43
N LYS A 149 -14.22 -11.25 -5.87
CA LYS A 149 -15.57 -11.75 -6.15
C LYS A 149 -15.90 -11.77 -7.65
N ARG A 150 -15.58 -10.70 -8.38
CA ARG A 150 -15.81 -10.62 -9.83
C ARG A 150 -15.01 -11.67 -10.60
N THR A 151 -13.72 -11.79 -10.29
CA THR A 151 -12.83 -12.70 -11.00
C THR A 151 -13.15 -14.16 -10.70
N THR A 152 -13.49 -14.47 -9.44
CA THR A 152 -13.96 -15.79 -9.01
C THR A 152 -15.29 -16.17 -9.65
N HIS A 153 -16.22 -15.22 -9.80
CA HIS A 153 -17.53 -15.48 -10.42
C HIS A 153 -17.40 -16.01 -11.85
N HIS A 154 -16.38 -15.60 -12.61
CA HIS A 154 -16.13 -16.11 -13.97
C HIS A 154 -15.62 -17.56 -14.00
N LYS A 155 -15.18 -18.11 -12.87
CA LYS A 155 -14.68 -19.49 -12.78
C LYS A 155 -15.77 -20.51 -12.47
N GLU A 156 -16.90 -20.07 -11.91
CA GLU A 156 -18.06 -20.87 -11.47
C GLU A 156 -17.73 -21.94 -10.41
N GLN A 157 -16.80 -22.84 -10.69
CA GLN A 157 -16.34 -23.89 -9.78
C GLN A 157 -14.83 -24.15 -9.94
N PHE A 158 -14.17 -24.50 -8.83
CA PHE A 158 -12.82 -25.04 -8.85
C PHE A 158 -12.85 -26.56 -8.70
N GLN A 159 -12.04 -27.26 -9.49
CA GLN A 159 -11.98 -28.73 -9.48
C GLN A 159 -11.29 -29.28 -8.22
N THR A 160 -10.32 -28.55 -7.67
CA THR A 160 -9.55 -28.93 -6.47
C THR A 160 -9.24 -27.70 -5.62
N GLU A 161 -8.96 -27.90 -4.34
CA GLU A 161 -8.49 -26.82 -3.45
C GLU A 161 -7.17 -26.20 -3.95
N ASP A 162 -6.25 -27.01 -4.48
CA ASP A 162 -4.99 -26.50 -5.05
C ASP A 162 -5.23 -25.57 -6.27
N SER A 163 -6.26 -25.85 -7.08
CA SER A 163 -6.65 -24.95 -8.18
C SER A 163 -7.19 -23.62 -7.66
N LEU A 164 -7.98 -23.64 -6.59
CA LEU A 164 -8.45 -22.45 -5.89
C LEU A 164 -7.26 -21.66 -5.31
N ASP A 165 -6.32 -22.34 -4.65
CA ASP A 165 -5.13 -21.71 -4.06
C ASP A 165 -4.27 -21.02 -5.11
N ARG A 166 -3.93 -21.70 -6.20
CA ARG A 166 -3.15 -21.10 -7.30
C ARG A 166 -3.86 -19.88 -7.87
N PHE A 167 -5.19 -19.94 -8.02
CA PHE A 167 -5.97 -18.81 -8.48
C PHE A 167 -5.93 -17.63 -7.49
N LEU A 168 -6.15 -17.89 -6.20
CA LEU A 168 -6.11 -16.86 -5.16
C LEU A 168 -4.73 -16.19 -5.08
N VAL A 169 -3.65 -16.99 -5.05
CA VAL A 169 -2.27 -16.50 -5.00
C VAL A 169 -1.95 -15.65 -6.23
N SER A 170 -2.39 -16.05 -7.42
CA SER A 170 -2.26 -15.24 -8.64
C SER A 170 -2.92 -13.86 -8.47
N GLN A 171 -4.14 -13.81 -7.94
CA GLN A 171 -4.83 -12.53 -7.67
C GLN A 171 -4.11 -11.69 -6.60
N PHE A 172 -3.57 -12.33 -5.55
CA PHE A 172 -2.83 -11.67 -4.50
C PHE A 172 -1.53 -11.04 -5.02
N ASN A 173 -0.81 -11.72 -5.92
CA ASN A 173 0.41 -11.21 -6.53
C ASN A 173 0.15 -9.97 -7.38
N VAL A 174 -0.87 -10.01 -8.25
CA VAL A 174 -1.27 -8.85 -9.05
C VAL A 174 -1.68 -7.67 -8.17
N TYR A 175 -2.42 -7.92 -7.09
CA TYR A 175 -2.79 -6.86 -6.15
C TYR A 175 -1.58 -6.30 -5.40
N LYS A 176 -0.65 -7.16 -4.99
CA LYS A 176 0.59 -6.78 -4.30
C LYS A 176 1.41 -5.86 -5.19
N GLU A 177 1.69 -6.25 -6.43
CA GLU A 177 2.46 -5.45 -7.40
C GLU A 177 1.87 -4.04 -7.61
N LYS A 178 0.56 -3.96 -7.82
CA LYS A 178 -0.14 -2.66 -7.95
C LYS A 178 -0.08 -1.81 -6.68
N SER A 179 -0.03 -2.46 -5.51
CA SER A 179 -0.08 -1.80 -4.21
C SER A 179 1.30 -1.48 -3.62
N LEU A 180 2.40 -2.05 -4.15
CA LEU A 180 3.77 -1.87 -3.63
C LEU A 180 4.18 -0.39 -3.55
N LYS A 181 3.73 0.43 -4.50
CA LYS A 181 4.06 1.86 -4.56
C LYS A 181 3.10 2.75 -3.77
N ARG A 182 2.08 2.17 -3.14
CA ARG A 182 1.01 2.92 -2.50
C ARG A 182 1.26 3.08 -1.01
N ILE A 183 1.44 4.31 -0.58
CA ILE A 183 1.40 4.67 0.84
C ILE A 183 -0.03 5.09 1.20
N HIS A 184 -0.55 4.58 2.31
CA HIS A 184 -1.90 4.92 2.73
C HIS A 184 -1.96 6.31 3.38
N ARG A 185 -3.15 6.93 3.38
CA ARG A 185 -3.37 8.25 3.97
C ARG A 185 -2.93 8.29 5.44
N GLY A 186 -2.22 9.34 5.82
CA GLY A 186 -1.68 9.50 7.18
C GLY A 186 -0.48 8.61 7.52
N PHE A 187 -0.11 7.65 6.66
CA PHE A 187 1.10 6.84 6.79
C PHE A 187 2.25 7.33 5.91
N LYS A 188 2.02 8.39 5.13
CA LYS A 188 3.10 9.07 4.44
C LYS A 188 3.88 9.84 5.50
N ILE A 189 5.08 9.33 5.79
CA ILE A 189 6.08 10.04 6.59
C ILE A 189 6.28 11.39 5.89
N GLY A 190 6.05 12.47 6.64
CA GLY A 190 6.28 13.81 6.13
C GLY A 190 7.77 14.01 5.85
N VAL A 191 8.12 14.92 4.95
CA VAL A 191 9.55 15.26 4.73
C VAL A 191 10.19 15.71 6.04
N ASP A 192 9.41 16.35 6.92
CA ASP A 192 9.84 16.75 8.27
C ASP A 192 10.21 15.56 9.17
N GLU A 193 9.49 14.44 9.07
CA GLU A 193 9.79 13.22 9.84
C GLU A 193 11.00 12.47 9.26
N GLU A 194 11.18 12.48 7.93
CA GLU A 194 12.38 11.95 7.27
C GLU A 194 13.61 12.78 7.67
N VAL A 195 13.50 14.11 7.67
CA VAL A 195 14.55 15.01 8.13
C VAL A 195 14.83 14.81 9.62
N ALA A 196 13.80 14.62 10.45
CA ALA A 196 13.98 14.30 11.87
C ALA A 196 14.71 12.97 12.09
N LEU A 197 14.51 11.98 11.21
CA LEU A 197 15.28 10.73 11.22
C LEU A 197 16.73 10.97 10.76
N LEU A 198 16.94 11.70 9.68
CA LEU A 198 18.28 12.06 9.18
C LEU A 198 19.10 12.79 10.24
N ASN A 199 18.46 13.68 10.99
CA ASN A 199 19.07 14.42 12.10
C ASN A 199 19.51 13.56 13.29
N LYS A 200 19.19 12.26 13.31
CA LYS A 200 19.73 11.31 14.31
C LYS A 200 21.10 10.75 13.94
N PHE A 201 21.57 10.97 12.71
CA PHE A 201 22.87 10.50 12.26
C PHE A 201 23.92 11.62 12.37
N ASP A 202 25.14 11.25 12.75
CA ASP A 202 26.26 12.19 12.83
C ASP A 202 26.83 12.54 11.45
N LEU A 203 26.64 11.63 10.48
CA LEU A 203 27.12 11.75 9.11
C LEU A 203 26.10 11.18 8.13
N ILE A 204 25.88 11.89 7.02
CA ILE A 204 25.08 11.38 5.88
C ILE A 204 25.79 11.63 4.55
N THR A 205 25.49 10.81 3.56
CA THR A 205 25.92 10.99 2.16
C THR A 205 24.77 11.51 1.33
N LEU A 206 24.99 12.60 0.58
CA LEU A 206 23.99 13.17 -0.33
C LEU A 206 24.53 13.23 -1.76
N PRO A 207 23.67 13.08 -2.79
CA PRO A 207 24.12 13.00 -4.18
C PRO A 207 24.51 14.36 -4.79
N SER A 208 24.10 15.47 -4.16
CA SER A 208 24.44 16.81 -4.66
C SER A 208 24.24 17.89 -3.59
N ILE A 209 24.93 19.01 -3.79
CA ILE A 209 24.77 20.24 -3.00
C ILE A 209 23.33 20.77 -3.12
N ALA A 210 22.68 20.56 -4.27
CA ALA A 210 21.27 20.93 -4.45
C ALA A 210 20.35 20.14 -3.52
N ALA A 211 20.56 18.82 -3.40
CA ALA A 211 19.82 17.98 -2.45
C ALA A 211 20.07 18.41 -1.00
N GLU A 212 21.31 18.73 -0.65
CA GLU A 212 21.65 19.28 0.67
C GLU A 212 20.87 20.58 0.97
N ASN A 213 20.86 21.53 0.04
CA ASN A 213 20.17 22.80 0.23
C ASN A 213 18.65 22.62 0.41
N ILE A 214 18.04 21.67 -0.30
CA ILE A 214 16.61 21.35 -0.14
C ILE A 214 16.36 20.80 1.27
N LEU A 215 17.17 19.84 1.72
CA LEU A 215 17.01 19.22 3.04
C LEU A 215 17.31 20.20 4.18
N ARG A 216 18.30 21.09 4.03
CA ARG A 216 18.58 22.16 5.01
C ARG A 216 17.42 23.14 5.14
N LYS A 217 16.77 23.53 4.02
CA LYS A 217 15.53 24.33 4.06
C LYS A 217 14.38 23.62 4.78
N GLN A 218 14.42 22.29 4.82
CA GLN A 218 13.44 21.44 5.50
C GLN A 218 13.87 21.05 6.92
N GLY A 219 14.95 21.65 7.46
CA GLY A 219 15.36 21.48 8.86
C GLY A 219 16.47 20.46 9.12
N LEU A 220 17.26 20.09 8.09
CA LEU A 220 18.42 19.22 8.27
C LEU A 220 19.55 19.95 9.02
N ILE A 221 19.97 19.39 10.15
CA ILE A 221 21.00 19.93 11.06
C ILE A 221 22.23 19.00 11.20
N VAL A 222 22.29 17.92 10.43
CA VAL A 222 23.42 16.97 10.46
C VAL A 222 24.76 17.71 10.27
N PRO A 223 25.75 17.48 11.16
CA PRO A 223 26.98 18.26 11.16
C PRO A 223 27.91 17.92 9.99
N THR A 224 27.97 16.64 9.59
CA THR A 224 28.85 16.18 8.51
C THR A 224 28.05 15.63 7.33
N ILE A 225 28.25 16.21 6.16
CA ILE A 225 27.63 15.75 4.90
C ILE A 225 28.72 15.49 3.89
N ILE A 226 28.75 14.27 3.35
CA ILE A 226 29.65 13.89 2.26
C ILE A 226 28.86 13.96 0.95
N GLN A 227 29.36 14.75 0.00
CA GLN A 227 28.81 14.80 -1.34
C GLN A 227 29.27 13.58 -2.13
N GLN A 228 28.33 12.72 -2.50
CA GLN A 228 28.58 11.59 -3.37
C GLN A 228 28.87 12.14 -4.77
N GLY A 229 30.03 11.79 -5.32
CA GLY A 229 30.40 12.11 -6.70
C GLY A 229 29.54 11.34 -7.71
N PRO A 230 29.92 11.35 -9.01
CA PRO A 230 29.29 10.47 -9.98
C PRO A 230 29.34 9.02 -9.51
N PHE A 231 28.34 8.22 -9.89
CA PHE A 231 28.30 6.81 -9.53
C PHE A 231 29.49 6.09 -10.17
N ASP A 232 30.27 5.40 -9.34
CA ASP A 232 31.30 4.49 -9.84
C ASP A 232 30.63 3.25 -10.47
N PHE A 233 31.22 2.76 -11.55
CA PHE A 233 30.80 1.53 -12.20
C PHE A 233 31.96 0.54 -12.24
N LEU A 234 32.00 -0.36 -11.26
CA LEU A 234 33.02 -1.40 -11.18
C LEU A 234 32.68 -2.53 -12.16
N THR A 235 33.59 -2.82 -13.08
CA THR A 235 33.42 -3.86 -14.10
C THR A 235 34.74 -4.58 -14.37
N GLN A 236 34.64 -5.82 -14.82
CA GLN A 236 35.78 -6.59 -15.36
C GLN A 236 35.73 -6.65 -16.89
N ALA A 237 34.76 -5.99 -17.53
CA ALA A 237 34.64 -5.96 -18.97
C ALA A 237 35.90 -5.35 -19.59
N PRO A 238 36.39 -5.91 -20.71
CA PRO A 238 37.55 -5.37 -21.39
C PRO A 238 37.26 -3.96 -21.90
N GLU A 239 38.26 -3.08 -21.83
CA GLU A 239 38.16 -1.77 -22.48
C GLU A 239 38.00 -1.97 -23.99
N VAL A 240 36.96 -1.37 -24.56
CA VAL A 240 36.70 -1.39 -25.99
C VAL A 240 37.04 -0.04 -26.57
N SER A 241 37.82 -0.01 -27.66
CA SER A 241 38.12 1.23 -28.38
C SER A 241 36.82 1.84 -28.93
N SER A 242 36.57 3.10 -28.60
CA SER A 242 35.36 3.80 -29.02
C SER A 242 35.43 4.23 -30.48
N ILE A 243 34.38 3.94 -31.24
CA ILE A 243 34.21 4.42 -32.62
C ILE A 243 33.23 5.59 -32.61
N PHE A 244 33.61 6.71 -33.24
CA PHE A 244 32.69 7.84 -33.38
C PHE A 244 31.46 7.44 -34.20
N SER A 245 30.27 7.69 -33.66
CA SER A 245 29.01 7.56 -34.40
C SER A 245 28.02 8.64 -33.92
N SER A 246 27.07 9.01 -34.78
CA SER A 246 26.00 9.97 -34.48
C SER A 246 24.81 9.32 -33.74
N ILE A 247 25.03 8.15 -33.15
CA ILE A 247 24.03 7.38 -32.41
C ILE A 247 24.09 7.79 -30.94
N VAL A 248 22.93 7.82 -30.29
CA VAL A 248 22.82 8.01 -28.84
C VAL A 248 22.40 6.69 -28.19
N ASN A 249 23.08 6.29 -27.12
CA ASN A 249 22.74 5.12 -26.33
C ASN A 249 22.03 5.54 -25.05
N PHE A 250 20.92 4.89 -24.74
CA PHE A 250 20.19 5.05 -23.48
C PHE A 250 20.03 3.68 -22.81
N ALA A 251 20.48 3.55 -21.57
CA ALA A 251 20.35 2.32 -20.80
C ALA A 251 19.53 2.56 -19.52
N GLY A 252 18.39 1.87 -19.35
CA GLY A 252 17.55 2.09 -18.18
C GLY A 252 16.19 1.40 -18.19
N ASN A 253 15.28 1.87 -17.33
CA ASN A 253 13.90 1.38 -17.31
C ASN A 253 13.09 2.05 -18.43
N ILE A 254 12.56 1.26 -19.37
CA ILE A 254 11.93 1.73 -20.60
C ILE A 254 10.40 1.84 -20.47
N SER A 255 9.88 1.94 -19.25
CA SER A 255 8.45 2.23 -19.07
C SER A 255 8.13 3.66 -19.48
N PHE A 256 6.95 3.88 -20.04
CA PHE A 256 6.45 5.19 -20.47
C PHE A 256 6.53 6.22 -19.34
N SER A 257 6.33 5.79 -18.09
CA SER A 257 6.44 6.65 -16.90
C SER A 257 7.83 7.24 -16.65
N LYS A 258 8.88 6.59 -17.17
CA LYS A 258 10.28 6.97 -16.97
C LYS A 258 10.89 7.60 -18.20
N VAL A 259 10.53 7.09 -19.38
CA VAL A 259 11.16 7.49 -20.66
C VAL A 259 10.13 7.87 -21.73
N GLY A 260 8.96 8.35 -21.32
CA GLY A 260 7.90 8.76 -22.26
C GLY A 260 8.36 9.82 -23.27
N PHE A 261 9.41 10.59 -22.95
CA PHE A 261 10.04 11.54 -23.86
C PHE A 261 10.57 10.89 -25.15
N LEU A 262 10.94 9.59 -25.12
CA LEU A 262 11.41 8.86 -26.30
C LEU A 262 10.35 8.75 -27.40
N ARG A 263 9.06 8.90 -27.05
CA ARG A 263 7.95 8.82 -28.03
C ARG A 263 7.99 9.97 -29.04
N ASP A 264 8.39 11.15 -28.60
CA ASP A 264 8.26 12.39 -29.35
C ASP A 264 9.62 12.90 -29.90
N ILE A 265 10.70 12.13 -29.71
CA ILE A 265 12.01 12.45 -30.26
C ILE A 265 12.05 12.07 -31.74
N ASN A 266 12.35 13.06 -32.59
CA ASN A 266 12.50 12.85 -34.03
C ASN A 266 13.97 12.70 -34.49
N THR A 267 14.94 13.17 -33.70
CA THR A 267 16.39 13.04 -33.94
C THR A 267 17.15 13.17 -32.61
N PRO A 268 18.34 12.57 -32.42
CA PRO A 268 19.09 11.65 -33.30
C PRO A 268 18.57 10.20 -33.28
N ASN A 269 19.30 9.28 -33.92
CA ASN A 269 19.04 7.83 -33.80
C ASN A 269 19.44 7.35 -32.41
N ILE A 270 18.53 6.67 -31.71
CA ILE A 270 18.75 6.23 -30.33
C ILE A 270 18.70 4.71 -30.25
N LEU A 271 19.71 4.11 -29.63
CA LEU A 271 19.70 2.72 -29.20
C LEU A 271 19.29 2.65 -27.73
N VAL A 272 18.26 1.87 -27.44
CA VAL A 272 17.68 1.76 -26.09
C VAL A 272 17.91 0.36 -25.54
N PHE A 273 18.55 0.30 -24.38
CA PHE A 273 18.88 -0.93 -23.65
C PHE A 273 18.11 -0.95 -22.33
N GLY A 274 17.48 -2.07 -21.97
CA GLY A 274 16.78 -2.17 -20.70
C GLY A 274 15.51 -3.01 -20.71
N SER A 275 14.69 -2.84 -19.68
CA SER A 275 13.50 -3.65 -19.43
C SER A 275 12.22 -2.82 -19.36
N ASN A 276 11.06 -3.49 -19.48
CA ASN A 276 9.72 -2.93 -19.29
C ASN A 276 9.26 -1.95 -20.39
N LEU A 277 9.54 -2.25 -21.65
CA LEU A 277 8.94 -1.52 -22.77
C LEU A 277 7.43 -1.76 -22.81
N ASP A 278 6.64 -0.71 -22.56
CA ASP A 278 5.18 -0.75 -22.48
C ASP A 278 4.48 0.21 -23.47
N PHE A 279 5.23 0.80 -24.41
CA PHE A 279 4.72 1.69 -25.46
C PHE A 279 5.46 1.49 -26.78
N THR A 280 4.91 2.01 -27.88
CA THR A 280 5.53 1.95 -29.21
C THR A 280 6.58 3.04 -29.37
N LEU A 281 7.79 2.63 -29.78
CA LEU A 281 8.91 3.52 -30.07
C LEU A 281 8.81 4.10 -31.49
N PRO A 282 9.27 5.34 -31.73
CA PRO A 282 9.33 5.91 -33.06
C PRO A 282 10.46 5.28 -33.89
N ASN A 283 10.44 5.49 -35.20
CA ASN A 283 11.33 4.80 -36.16
C ASN A 283 12.82 5.06 -35.93
N ASN A 284 13.18 6.20 -35.34
CA ASN A 284 14.56 6.59 -35.02
C ASN A 284 15.04 6.00 -33.68
N VAL A 285 14.21 5.24 -32.95
CA VAL A 285 14.57 4.65 -31.65
C VAL A 285 14.49 3.12 -31.75
N SER A 286 15.65 2.46 -31.66
CA SER A 286 15.76 1.01 -31.76
C SER A 286 15.95 0.37 -30.40
N TYR A 287 15.06 -0.55 -30.03
CA TYR A 287 15.18 -1.33 -28.81
C TYR A 287 16.12 -2.51 -28.99
N MET A 288 17.18 -2.57 -28.18
CA MET A 288 18.24 -3.58 -28.25
C MET A 288 18.04 -4.73 -27.26
N GLY A 289 17.06 -4.64 -26.35
CA GLY A 289 16.82 -5.64 -25.32
C GLY A 289 17.46 -5.30 -23.97
N LYS A 290 17.30 -6.22 -23.01
CA LYS A 290 17.92 -6.15 -21.69
C LYS A 290 19.24 -6.93 -21.71
N PHE A 291 20.29 -6.31 -21.21
CA PHE A 291 21.59 -6.95 -20.98
C PHE A 291 21.99 -6.78 -19.52
N ASP A 292 22.82 -7.70 -19.04
CA ASP A 292 23.54 -7.51 -17.78
C ASP A 292 24.69 -6.52 -17.97
N ASN A 293 25.18 -5.98 -16.87
CA ASN A 293 26.13 -4.86 -16.86
C ASN A 293 27.42 -5.13 -17.65
N ASP A 294 28.05 -6.29 -17.43
CA ASP A 294 29.30 -6.65 -18.11
C ASP A 294 29.10 -6.97 -19.60
N ASP A 295 27.89 -7.40 -19.98
CA ASP A 295 27.51 -7.64 -21.39
C ASP A 295 27.11 -6.36 -22.11
N LEU A 296 26.66 -5.35 -21.37
CA LEU A 296 26.21 -4.06 -21.92
C LEU A 296 27.40 -3.20 -22.33
N ILE A 297 28.45 -3.13 -21.50
CA ILE A 297 29.61 -2.26 -21.75
C ILE A 297 30.24 -2.50 -23.13
N PRO A 298 30.53 -3.74 -23.56
CA PRO A 298 31.11 -3.96 -24.89
C PRO A 298 30.20 -3.56 -26.05
N LYS A 299 28.88 -3.46 -25.80
CA LYS A 299 27.89 -3.00 -26.80
C LYS A 299 27.81 -1.48 -26.89
N LEU A 300 28.25 -0.76 -25.85
CA LEU A 300 28.34 0.70 -25.82
C LEU A 300 29.67 1.20 -26.43
N ASN A 301 30.11 0.57 -27.53
CA ASN A 301 31.41 0.83 -28.16
C ASN A 301 31.38 1.97 -29.21
N SER A 302 30.21 2.54 -29.47
CA SER A 302 30.07 3.66 -30.41
C SER A 302 28.94 4.60 -29.98
N GLY A 303 29.06 5.86 -30.37
CA GLY A 303 28.04 6.88 -30.10
C GLY A 303 28.15 7.52 -28.72
N TYR A 304 27.18 8.35 -28.39
CA TYR A 304 27.14 9.12 -27.15
C TYR A 304 26.20 8.48 -26.13
N GLY A 305 26.59 8.45 -24.85
CA GLY A 305 25.69 8.06 -23.77
C GLY A 305 24.74 9.20 -23.39
N LEU A 306 23.45 8.91 -23.27
CA LEU A 306 22.48 9.82 -22.66
C LEU A 306 22.43 9.53 -21.16
N LEU A 307 23.05 10.43 -20.37
CA LEU A 307 23.02 10.43 -18.90
C LEU A 307 21.71 11.04 -18.37
#